data_AF-A0A947BXY4-F1
#
_entry.id   AF-A0A947BXY4-F1
#
_cell.length_a   1.000
_cell.length_b   1.000
_cell.length_c   1.000
_cell.angle_alpha   90.00
_cell.angle_beta   90.00
_cell.angle_gamma   90.00
#
_symmetry.space_group_name_H-M   'P 1'
#
loop_
_entity.id
_entity.type
_entity.pdbx_description
1 polymer ?
#
loop_
_entity_poly.entity_id
_entity_poly.type
_entity_poly.pdbx_seq_one_letter_code
_entity_poly.pdbx_strand_id
1 'polypeptide(L)'
;MRITLLLFAMLIVSAGCTSSTITDDEVQGVAKTLDFGDYQSTTLATKSWDALADKDYAAVLAYTSKCIELYGEEGKRMNSQLTMHAPIERVNRYWALNDAGTCMYIRATTYEKLRMYPEAAQAFRSLADDFTYSQCYDPKGWYWHPASGATAKADKYASK
;
A
#
# COMPACT_ATOMS: atom_id res chain seq x y z
N MET A 1 -5.64 -62.71 -28.81
CA MET A 1 -5.16 -61.40 -29.27
C MET A 1 -5.98 -60.32 -28.54
N ARG A 2 -5.46 -59.76 -27.44
CA ARG A 2 -6.15 -58.73 -26.64
C ARG A 2 -5.50 -57.38 -26.96
N ILE A 3 -6.28 -56.47 -27.53
CA ILE A 3 -5.89 -55.10 -27.84
C ILE A 3 -6.08 -54.30 -26.55
N THR A 4 -4.98 -53.92 -25.90
CA THR A 4 -5.00 -53.01 -24.75
C THR A 4 -4.98 -51.59 -25.28
N LEU A 5 -6.13 -50.92 -25.25
CA LEU A 5 -6.29 -49.52 -25.62
C LEU A 5 -5.76 -48.64 -24.46
N LEU A 6 -4.57 -48.06 -24.63
CA LEU A 6 -4.01 -47.07 -23.71
C LEU A 6 -4.68 -45.71 -23.97
N LEU A 7 -5.64 -45.37 -23.13
CA LEU A 7 -6.21 -44.02 -23.04
C LEU A 7 -5.19 -43.10 -22.35
N PHE A 8 -4.51 -42.28 -23.16
CA PHE A 8 -3.75 -41.13 -22.67
C PHE A 8 -4.72 -40.03 -22.26
N ALA A 9 -4.98 -39.90 -20.97
CA ALA A 9 -5.67 -38.75 -20.41
C ALA A 9 -4.73 -37.54 -20.44
N MET A 10 -4.95 -36.65 -21.41
CA MET A 10 -4.28 -35.36 -21.50
C MET A 10 -4.82 -34.45 -20.40
N LEU A 11 -4.07 -34.33 -19.29
CA LEU A 11 -4.32 -33.34 -18.25
C LEU A 11 -4.03 -31.95 -18.82
N ILE A 12 -5.08 -31.25 -19.21
CA ILE A 12 -5.04 -29.81 -19.45
C ILE A 12 -4.92 -29.15 -18.08
N VAL A 13 -3.69 -28.76 -17.71
CA VAL A 13 -3.47 -27.82 -16.61
C VAL A 13 -3.90 -26.45 -17.12
N SER A 14 -5.16 -26.08 -16.87
CA SER A 14 -5.57 -24.70 -17.03
C SER A 14 -4.86 -23.88 -15.95
N ALA A 15 -3.84 -23.12 -16.35
CA ALA A 15 -3.34 -22.01 -15.56
C ALA A 15 -4.45 -20.96 -15.48
N GLY A 16 -5.39 -21.16 -14.54
CA GLY A 16 -6.33 -20.13 -14.15
C GLY A 16 -5.54 -18.99 -13.56
N CYS A 17 -5.40 -17.88 -14.30
CA CYS A 17 -5.07 -16.59 -13.71
C CYS A 17 -6.23 -16.21 -12.78
N THR A 18 -6.25 -16.75 -11.56
CA THR A 18 -7.11 -16.24 -10.49
C THR A 18 -6.55 -14.87 -10.11
N SER A 19 -7.26 -13.82 -10.48
CA SER A 19 -7.05 -12.51 -9.87
C SER A 19 -7.46 -12.65 -8.41
N SER A 20 -6.51 -12.96 -7.54
CA SER A 20 -6.77 -13.15 -6.12
C SER A 20 -7.00 -11.78 -5.48
N THR A 21 -8.26 -11.40 -5.31
CA THR A 21 -8.63 -10.31 -4.42
C THR A 21 -8.20 -10.68 -3.01
N ILE A 22 -7.38 -9.84 -2.38
CA ILE A 22 -7.02 -10.00 -0.96
C ILE A 22 -8.18 -9.46 -0.12
N THR A 23 -8.73 -10.29 0.77
CA THR A 23 -9.87 -9.91 1.61
C THR A 23 -9.42 -9.29 2.92
N ASP A 24 -10.31 -8.54 3.57
CA ASP A 24 -10.04 -8.01 4.91
C ASP A 24 -9.76 -9.13 5.92
N ASP A 25 -10.47 -10.26 5.83
CA ASP A 25 -10.23 -11.43 6.70
C ASP A 25 -8.81 -12.00 6.53
N GLU A 26 -8.29 -12.02 5.29
CA GLU A 26 -6.92 -12.43 5.01
C GLU A 26 -5.93 -11.44 5.63
N VAL A 27 -6.14 -10.14 5.44
CA VAL A 27 -5.30 -9.09 6.05
C VAL A 27 -5.32 -9.20 7.58
N GLN A 28 -6.49 -9.42 8.20
CA GLN A 28 -6.61 -9.61 9.65
C GLN A 28 -5.97 -10.93 10.12
N GLY A 29 -6.04 -11.98 9.31
CA GLY A 29 -5.37 -13.25 9.56
C GLY A 29 -3.85 -13.09 9.61
N VAL A 30 -3.28 -12.43 8.59
CA VAL A 30 -1.85 -12.10 8.51
C VAL A 30 -1.44 -11.16 9.63
N ALA A 31 -2.22 -10.11 9.91
CA ALA A 31 -1.91 -9.13 10.96
C ALA A 31 -1.72 -9.78 12.35
N LYS A 32 -2.38 -10.91 12.64
CA LYS A 32 -2.22 -11.61 13.93
C LYS A 32 -0.85 -12.27 14.11
N THR A 33 -0.13 -12.53 13.02
CA THR A 33 1.17 -13.22 13.05
C THR A 33 2.34 -12.31 12.73
N LEU A 34 2.08 -11.11 12.20
CA LEU A 34 3.12 -10.15 11.88
C LEU A 34 3.79 -9.56 13.12
N ASP A 35 5.10 -9.37 13.01
CA ASP A 35 5.85 -8.50 13.91
C ASP A 35 5.71 -7.04 13.46
N PHE A 36 5.03 -6.23 14.28
CA PHE A 36 4.89 -4.77 14.07
C PHE A 36 6.04 -3.95 14.65
N GLY A 37 7.06 -4.59 15.23
CA GLY A 37 8.20 -3.92 15.84
C GLY A 37 7.80 -3.12 17.08
N ASP A 38 8.33 -1.91 17.19
CA ASP A 38 8.03 -0.97 18.29
C ASP A 38 6.76 -0.13 18.06
N TYR A 39 5.98 -0.47 17.02
CA TYR A 39 4.79 0.25 16.59
C TYR A 39 5.00 1.71 16.17
N GLN A 40 6.24 2.21 16.09
CA GLN A 40 6.53 3.56 15.61
C GLN A 40 6.14 3.70 14.13
N SER A 41 5.70 4.90 13.74
CA SER A 41 5.29 5.18 12.36
C SER A 41 6.38 4.85 11.34
N THR A 42 7.64 5.17 11.65
CA THR A 42 8.79 4.90 10.78
C THR A 42 9.08 3.40 10.65
N THR A 43 8.93 2.64 11.73
CA THR A 43 9.08 1.18 11.74
C THR A 43 8.02 0.52 10.86
N LEU A 44 6.76 0.96 10.99
CA LEU A 44 5.65 0.45 10.19
C LEU A 44 5.78 0.82 8.71
N ALA A 45 6.23 2.03 8.40
CA ALA A 45 6.52 2.46 7.04
C ALA A 45 7.66 1.65 6.41
N THR A 46 8.73 1.37 7.17
CA THR A 46 9.86 0.54 6.74
C THR A 46 9.39 -0.90 6.44
N LYS A 47 8.68 -1.53 7.38
CA LYS A 47 8.11 -2.87 7.19
C LYS A 47 7.14 -2.94 6.00
N SER A 48 6.41 -1.85 5.73
CA SER A 48 5.55 -1.75 4.54
C SER A 48 6.36 -1.76 3.23
N TRP A 49 7.52 -1.10 3.20
CA TRP A 49 8.42 -1.16 2.05
C TRP A 49 9.05 -2.54 1.87
N ASP A 50 9.50 -3.16 2.96
CA ASP A 50 10.10 -4.50 2.93
C ASP A 50 9.09 -5.52 2.39
N ALA A 51 7.87 -5.54 2.94
CA ALA A 51 6.80 -6.41 2.45
C ALA A 51 6.44 -6.14 0.98
N LEU A 52 6.47 -4.88 0.54
CA LEU A 52 6.23 -4.53 -0.86
C LEU A 52 7.35 -5.04 -1.78
N ALA A 53 8.60 -4.99 -1.33
CA ALA A 53 9.75 -5.54 -2.06
C ALA A 53 9.62 -7.07 -2.22
N ASP A 54 9.13 -7.74 -1.18
CA ASP A 54 8.86 -9.19 -1.17
C ASP A 54 7.56 -9.58 -1.90
N LYS A 55 6.76 -8.59 -2.33
CA LYS A 55 5.42 -8.76 -2.91
C LYS A 55 4.45 -9.49 -1.98
N ASP A 56 4.69 -9.43 -0.67
CA ASP A 56 3.74 -9.89 0.34
C ASP A 56 2.67 -8.82 0.53
N TYR A 57 1.73 -8.77 -0.42
CA TYR A 57 0.72 -7.73 -0.46
C TYR A 57 -0.25 -7.77 0.74
N ALA A 58 -0.51 -8.95 1.32
CA ALA A 58 -1.33 -9.04 2.53
C ALA A 58 -0.60 -8.40 3.73
N ALA A 59 0.70 -8.65 3.87
CA ALA A 59 1.52 -7.98 4.88
C ALA A 59 1.64 -6.47 4.62
N VAL A 60 1.77 -6.03 3.37
CA VAL A 60 1.74 -4.60 3.02
C VAL A 60 0.44 -3.95 3.51
N LEU A 61 -0.70 -4.55 3.21
CA LEU A 61 -2.00 -4.02 3.64
C LEU A 61 -2.14 -4.01 5.16
N ALA A 62 -1.60 -5.01 5.87
CA ALA A 62 -1.60 -5.06 7.33
C ALA A 62 -0.71 -3.97 7.96
N TYR A 63 0.54 -3.82 7.51
CA TYR A 63 1.46 -2.81 8.03
C TYR A 63 0.99 -1.38 7.76
N THR A 64 0.57 -1.11 6.52
CA THR A 64 0.03 0.21 6.17
C THR A 64 -1.25 0.51 6.94
N SER A 65 -2.15 -0.47 7.12
CA SER A 65 -3.35 -0.30 7.96
C SER A 65 -2.99 0.03 9.40
N LYS A 66 -2.03 -0.67 10.01
CA LYS A 66 -1.59 -0.38 11.38
C LYS A 66 -0.98 1.03 11.49
N CYS A 67 -0.17 1.47 10.53
CA CYS A 67 0.38 2.82 10.53
C CYS A 67 -0.72 3.88 10.44
N ILE A 68 -1.68 3.68 9.55
CA ILE A 68 -2.78 4.63 9.34
C ILE A 68 -3.72 4.66 10.56
N GLU A 69 -3.99 3.50 11.17
CA GLU A 69 -4.79 3.40 12.40
C GLU A 69 -4.18 4.22 13.55
N LEU A 70 -2.86 4.12 13.76
CA LEU A 70 -2.20 4.77 14.89
C LEU A 70 -1.87 6.25 14.62
N TYR A 71 -1.55 6.60 13.37
CA TYR A 71 -0.93 7.89 13.05
C TYR A 71 -1.68 8.69 11.97
N GLY A 72 -2.72 8.14 11.36
CA GLY A 72 -3.45 8.80 10.27
C GLY A 72 -4.08 10.12 10.69
N GLU A 73 -4.73 10.17 11.86
CA GLU A 73 -5.37 11.40 12.37
C GLU A 73 -4.35 12.48 12.71
N GLU A 74 -3.23 12.11 13.34
CA GLU A 74 -2.14 13.06 13.60
C GLU A 74 -1.48 13.54 12.30
N GLY A 75 -1.33 12.67 11.31
CA GLY A 75 -0.84 13.02 9.98
C GLY A 75 -1.76 14.01 9.26
N LYS A 76 -3.09 13.80 9.31
CA LYS A 76 -4.10 14.75 8.81
C LYS A 76 -4.01 16.10 9.52
N ARG A 77 -3.91 16.08 10.85
CA ARG A 77 -3.75 17.29 11.66
C ARG A 77 -2.52 18.07 11.23
N MET A 78 -1.37 17.40 11.08
CA MET A 78 -0.14 17.99 10.58
C MET A 78 -0.27 18.53 9.15
N ASN A 79 -0.97 17.82 8.25
CA ASN A 79 -1.22 18.26 6.87
C ASN A 79 -2.02 19.57 6.85
N SER A 80 -3.06 19.69 7.67
CA SER A 80 -3.92 20.89 7.74
C SER A 80 -3.19 22.15 8.23
N GLN A 81 -2.02 22.00 8.86
CA GLN A 81 -1.19 23.13 9.30
C GLN A 81 -0.29 23.67 8.18
N LEU A 82 -0.29 23.02 7.02
CA LEU A 82 0.55 23.36 5.88
C LEU A 82 -0.30 23.88 4.73
N THR A 83 0.28 24.80 3.96
CA THR A 83 -0.24 25.25 2.66
C THR A 83 0.74 24.92 1.52
N MET A 84 1.88 24.34 1.87
CA MET A 84 2.92 23.86 0.96
C MET A 84 3.78 22.83 1.70
N HIS A 85 4.56 22.04 0.96
CA HIS A 85 5.53 21.11 1.53
C HIS A 85 6.48 21.84 2.50
N ALA A 86 6.72 21.24 3.66
CA ALA A 86 7.68 21.75 4.62
C ALA A 86 9.09 21.77 3.99
N PRO A 87 9.93 22.77 4.29
CA PRO A 87 11.32 22.75 3.85
C PRO A 87 12.07 21.57 4.49
N ILE A 88 13.12 21.09 3.81
CA ILE A 88 13.82 19.84 4.17
C ILE A 88 14.34 19.87 5.61
N GLU A 89 14.79 21.02 6.12
CA GLU A 89 15.29 21.20 7.48
C GLU A 89 14.20 21.00 8.55
N ARG A 90 12.92 21.04 8.16
CA ARG A 90 11.77 20.84 9.03
C ARG A 90 10.96 19.60 8.70
N VAL A 91 11.36 18.80 7.71
CA VAL A 91 10.59 17.63 7.25
C VAL A 91 10.30 16.66 8.41
N ASN A 92 11.29 16.41 9.28
CA ASN A 92 11.16 15.51 10.42
C ASN A 92 10.16 15.99 11.49
N ARG A 93 9.76 17.27 11.49
CA ARG A 93 8.72 17.78 12.41
C ARG A 93 7.33 17.26 12.05
N TYR A 94 7.15 16.83 10.80
CA TYR A 94 5.90 16.32 10.24
C TYR A 94 5.95 14.79 10.12
N TRP A 95 6.54 14.13 11.11
CA TRP A 95 6.81 12.68 11.11
C TRP A 95 5.55 11.85 10.82
N ALA A 96 4.44 12.11 11.51
CA ALA A 96 3.21 11.35 11.33
C ALA A 96 2.62 11.53 9.92
N LEU A 97 2.63 12.76 9.41
CA LEU A 97 2.19 13.07 8.05
C LEU A 97 3.05 12.33 7.02
N ASN A 98 4.37 12.37 7.17
CA ASN A 98 5.30 11.77 6.23
C ASN A 98 5.17 10.25 6.21
N ASP A 99 5.16 9.61 7.37
CA ASP A 99 5.12 8.16 7.47
C ASP A 99 3.73 7.60 7.10
N ALA A 100 2.64 8.22 7.58
CA ALA A 100 1.28 7.81 7.23
C ALA A 100 0.95 8.10 5.76
N GLY A 101 1.39 9.24 5.21
CA GLY A 101 1.26 9.56 3.78
C GLY A 101 2.05 8.60 2.90
N THR A 102 3.25 8.19 3.33
CA THR A 102 4.04 7.14 2.65
C THR A 102 3.30 5.79 2.70
N CYS A 103 2.75 5.40 3.85
CA CYS A 103 1.95 4.18 3.97
C CYS A 103 0.70 4.22 3.09
N MET A 104 0.02 5.37 2.99
CA MET A 104 -1.12 5.56 2.08
C MET A 104 -0.72 5.35 0.62
N TYR A 105 0.44 5.88 0.19
CA TYR A 105 0.98 5.63 -1.15
C TYR A 105 1.27 4.15 -1.40
N ILE A 106 1.95 3.47 -0.47
CA ILE A 106 2.25 2.04 -0.58
C ILE A 106 0.96 1.22 -0.68
N ARG A 107 -0.03 1.54 0.16
CA ARG A 107 -1.35 0.88 0.16
C ARG A 107 -2.08 1.07 -1.17
N ALA A 108 -2.19 2.30 -1.65
CA ALA A 108 -2.89 2.62 -2.89
C ALA A 108 -2.22 1.97 -4.11
N THR A 109 -0.88 1.97 -4.17
CA THR A 109 -0.13 1.30 -5.24
C THR A 109 -0.21 -0.22 -5.17
N THR A 110 -0.39 -0.79 -3.97
CA THR A 110 -0.65 -2.22 -3.77
C THR A 110 -2.02 -2.61 -4.31
N TYR A 111 -3.07 -1.85 -3.98
CA TYR A 111 -4.39 -2.05 -4.59
C TYR A 111 -4.37 -1.92 -6.12
N GLU A 112 -3.63 -0.93 -6.65
CA GLU A 112 -3.40 -0.78 -8.10
C GLU A 112 -2.77 -2.04 -8.72
N LYS A 113 -1.74 -2.62 -8.09
CA LYS A 113 -1.07 -3.85 -8.55
C LYS A 113 -1.99 -5.07 -8.52
N LEU A 114 -2.85 -5.16 -7.51
CA LEU A 114 -3.85 -6.21 -7.33
C LEU A 114 -5.09 -6.02 -8.21
N ARG A 115 -5.17 -4.93 -8.97
CA ARG A 115 -6.35 -4.54 -9.77
C ARG A 115 -7.62 -4.34 -8.93
N MET A 116 -7.45 -4.03 -7.65
CA MET A 116 -8.49 -3.62 -6.72
C MET A 116 -8.76 -2.13 -6.94
N TYR A 117 -9.36 -1.80 -8.09
CA TYR A 117 -9.46 -0.40 -8.54
C TYR A 117 -10.34 0.49 -7.66
N PRO A 118 -11.49 0.04 -7.12
CA PRO A 118 -12.26 0.85 -6.19
C PRO A 118 -11.46 1.26 -4.94
N GLU A 119 -10.75 0.30 -4.35
CA GLU A 119 -9.89 0.50 -3.17
C GLU A 119 -8.69 1.38 -3.50
N ALA A 120 -8.08 1.17 -4.67
CA ALA A 120 -7.00 2.02 -5.17
C ALA A 120 -7.47 3.47 -5.35
N ALA A 121 -8.64 3.67 -5.96
CA ALA A 121 -9.21 4.99 -6.19
C ALA A 121 -9.46 5.72 -4.87
N GLN A 122 -10.06 5.03 -3.89
CA GLN A 122 -10.30 5.58 -2.56
C GLN A 122 -8.98 5.93 -1.85
N ALA A 123 -8.01 5.00 -1.84
CA ALA A 123 -6.74 5.22 -1.16
C ALA A 123 -5.93 6.36 -1.79
N PHE A 124 -5.90 6.46 -3.13
CA PHE A 124 -5.27 7.60 -3.80
C PHE A 124 -6.00 8.92 -3.54
N ARG A 125 -7.34 8.90 -3.44
CA ARG A 125 -8.12 10.10 -3.07
C ARG A 125 -7.75 10.57 -1.68
N SER A 126 -7.80 9.68 -0.68
CA SER A 126 -7.40 10.00 0.68
C SER A 126 -5.96 10.50 0.76
N LEU A 127 -5.02 9.87 0.04
CA LEU A 127 -3.65 10.37 -0.04
C LEU A 127 -3.56 11.81 -0.56
N ALA A 128 -4.30 12.13 -1.62
CA ALA A 128 -4.31 13.45 -2.23
C ALA A 128 -4.91 14.52 -1.29
N ASP A 129 -5.98 14.18 -0.58
CA ASP A 129 -6.78 15.13 0.19
C ASP A 129 -6.26 15.28 1.64
N ASP A 130 -5.91 14.18 2.28
CA ASP A 130 -5.59 14.11 3.71
C ASP A 130 -4.09 14.21 4.01
N PHE A 131 -3.24 13.86 3.03
CA PHE A 131 -1.77 13.76 3.19
C PHE A 131 -1.01 14.47 2.08
N THR A 132 -1.63 15.52 1.50
CA THR A 132 -1.14 16.30 0.35
C THR A 132 0.33 16.72 0.46
N TYR A 133 0.76 17.14 1.65
CA TYR A 133 2.10 17.71 1.88
C TYR A 133 3.10 16.72 2.49
N SER A 134 2.78 15.43 2.48
CA SER A 134 3.71 14.38 2.90
C SER A 134 4.99 14.39 2.06
N GLN A 135 6.10 14.02 2.71
CA GLN A 135 7.41 13.90 2.07
C GLN A 135 8.09 12.62 2.55
N CYS A 136 8.71 11.90 1.62
CA CYS A 136 9.41 10.66 1.90
C CYS A 136 10.85 10.76 1.38
N TYR A 137 11.82 10.36 2.19
CA TYR A 137 13.21 10.30 1.76
C TYR A 137 13.44 9.07 0.88
N ASP A 138 13.96 9.28 -0.32
CA ASP A 138 14.52 8.23 -1.15
C ASP A 138 15.99 8.02 -0.73
N PRO A 139 16.43 6.78 -0.42
CA PRO A 139 17.82 6.47 -0.12
C PRO A 139 18.84 6.92 -1.17
N LYS A 140 18.40 7.27 -2.39
CA LYS A 140 19.22 7.85 -3.45
C LYS A 140 19.47 9.36 -3.28
N GLY A 141 18.98 9.98 -2.20
CA GLY A 141 19.43 11.30 -1.75
C GLY A 141 18.45 12.45 -1.97
N TRP A 142 17.18 12.19 -2.26
CA TRP A 142 16.18 13.24 -2.44
C TRP A 142 14.90 12.95 -1.67
N TYR A 143 14.11 13.98 -1.39
CA TYR A 143 12.73 13.82 -0.93
C TYR A 143 11.79 13.82 -2.13
N TRP A 144 10.83 12.91 -2.13
CA TRP A 144 9.72 12.89 -3.08
C TRP A 144 8.39 13.06 -2.32
N HIS A 145 7.32 13.32 -3.08
CA HIS A 145 6.00 13.64 -2.52
C HIS A 145 5.04 12.48 -2.76
N PRO A 146 4.62 11.73 -1.73
CA PRO A 146 3.68 10.61 -1.86
C PRO A 146 2.39 10.96 -2.61
N ALA A 147 1.84 12.15 -2.35
CA ALA A 147 0.61 12.60 -3.01
C ALA A 147 0.79 13.04 -4.49
N SER A 148 2.01 13.06 -5.02
CA SER A 148 2.26 13.47 -6.41
C SER A 148 1.53 12.55 -7.40
N GLY A 149 0.62 13.13 -8.18
CA GLY A 149 -0.20 12.39 -9.15
C GLY A 149 -1.32 11.54 -8.54
N ALA A 150 -1.54 11.60 -7.22
CA ALA A 150 -2.55 10.79 -6.55
C ALA A 150 -3.97 11.11 -7.04
N THR A 151 -4.34 12.38 -7.22
CA THR A 151 -5.63 12.79 -7.80
C THR A 151 -5.88 12.16 -9.17
N ALA A 152 -4.91 12.24 -10.08
CA ALA A 152 -5.03 11.68 -11.43
C ALA A 152 -5.18 10.15 -11.39
N LYS A 153 -4.47 9.47 -10.48
CA LYS A 153 -4.64 8.03 -10.27
C LYS A 153 -6.01 7.70 -9.68
N ALA A 154 -6.50 8.50 -8.72
CA ALA A 154 -7.83 8.32 -8.14
C ALA A 154 -8.92 8.41 -9.23
N ASP A 155 -8.87 9.44 -10.07
CA ASP A 155 -9.83 9.62 -11.18
C ASP A 155 -9.75 8.48 -12.21
N LYS A 156 -8.52 8.05 -12.55
CA LYS A 156 -8.29 6.93 -13.46
C LYS A 156 -8.89 5.62 -12.94
N TYR A 157 -8.78 5.34 -11.64
CA TYR A 157 -9.25 4.09 -11.06
C TYR A 157 -10.72 4.11 -10.66
N ALA A 158 -11.29 5.29 -10.38
CA ALA A 158 -12.72 5.46 -10.13
C ALA A 158 -13.61 5.16 -11.36
N SER A 159 -13.01 5.13 -12.56
CA SER A 159 -13.70 4.87 -13.83
C SER A 159 -13.52 3.44 -14.35
N LYS A 160 -12.88 2.55 -13.58
CA LYS A 160 -12.62 1.15 -13.94
C LYS A 160 -13.47 0.19 -13.13
#